data_AF-A0A962Q2L4-F1
#
_entry.id   AF-A0A962Q2L4-F1
#
_cell.length_a   1.000
_cell.length_b   1.000
_cell.length_c   1.000
_cell.angle_alpha   90.00
_cell.angle_beta   90.00
_cell.angle_gamma   90.00
#
_symmetry.space_group_name_H-M   'P 1'
#
loop_
_entity.id
_entity.type
_entity.pdbx_description
1 polymer ?
#
loop_
_entity_poly.entity_id
_entity_poly.type
_entity_poly.pdbx_seq_one_letter_code
_entity_poly.pdbx_strand_id
1 'polypeptide(L)'
;MNMGRILAVILILAAFAGGMVIGKGDREDAGPVVVESAGSGATYSGGFAATDNEFTLSGNSKSVAGPPMTDIVVVVRNGESIQQAVQDAEPGTTIQVMPGTYKETVFIDKDGIRLIGVIRGSERPVLDGEGELNDAILYSGNNIVVENFKITRYKGNGIMSQAGNNWEIRNNYIVDTGVYGIFPQLGQNGVVEHNVVSGIEDAAIYVGMSDNVHVAYNDVYDSVAGIEIENSRHAVVEANRVYNNTGGILAFITPGLPIKTTFDVIIRNNFVLSNNHPNFGAPGSTVAGIPAGTGILVMAADDVVIEGNIIKDNKNAGILVTDHGNASNVTIDPESDPNSDRVKILNNTMINNGYDPVTEVKAFMLSQLTTGNPDIVVVGPTQDSCIVNREQYITVGLDSFGNCDFTNTASIGNYLLPPVPPREIKPEDKGKIAYLGICAGCHTYTGRMIGPPVQIIQALYMDNPQGIAEYIANPVKKRDDYPEMPPQDYLDEETRLAVAEYMLEVKK
;
A
#
# COMPACT_ATOMS: atom_id res chain seq x y z
N MET A 1 -63.36 -19.85 22.82
CA MET A 1 -62.44 -18.74 22.51
C MET A 1 -63.31 -17.57 22.02
N ASN A 2 -63.25 -16.40 22.65
CA ASN A 2 -64.17 -15.29 22.36
C ASN A 2 -63.98 -14.80 20.91
N MET A 3 -65.06 -14.48 20.19
CA MET A 3 -65.09 -14.15 18.76
C MET A 3 -64.05 -13.06 18.40
N GLY A 4 -63.83 -12.09 19.29
CA GLY A 4 -62.82 -11.04 19.12
C GLY A 4 -61.37 -11.53 19.13
N ARG A 5 -61.04 -12.61 19.85
CA ARG A 5 -59.69 -13.20 19.83
C ARG A 5 -59.41 -13.98 18.55
N ILE A 6 -60.43 -14.59 17.95
CA ILE A 6 -60.30 -15.29 16.67
C ILE A 6 -60.08 -14.27 15.55
N LEU A 7 -60.85 -13.17 15.54
CA LEU A 7 -60.66 -12.06 14.59
C LEU A 7 -59.27 -11.41 14.71
N ALA A 8 -58.77 -11.21 15.93
CA ALA A 8 -57.43 -10.65 16.14
C ALA A 8 -56.31 -11.56 15.60
N VAL A 9 -56.41 -12.88 15.82
CA VAL A 9 -55.42 -13.84 15.31
C VAL A 9 -55.45 -13.92 13.79
N ILE A 10 -56.64 -13.88 13.17
CA ILE A 10 -56.80 -13.86 11.71
C ILE A 10 -56.21 -12.57 11.12
N LEU A 11 -56.42 -11.41 11.76
CA LEU A 11 -55.83 -10.14 11.32
C LEU A 11 -54.30 -10.13 11.42
N ILE A 12 -53.73 -10.70 12.48
CA ILE A 12 -52.28 -10.81 12.66
C ILE A 12 -51.68 -11.76 11.61
N LEU A 13 -52.31 -12.91 11.36
CA LEU A 13 -51.85 -13.86 10.34
C LEU A 13 -52.00 -13.30 8.93
N ALA A 14 -53.06 -12.54 8.65
CA ALA A 14 -53.25 -11.85 7.38
C ALA A 14 -52.22 -10.72 7.19
N ALA A 15 -51.89 -9.96 8.25
CA ALA A 15 -50.84 -8.94 8.21
C ALA A 15 -49.45 -9.56 8.05
N PHE A 16 -49.18 -10.70 8.67
CA PHE A 16 -47.91 -11.43 8.55
C PHE A 16 -47.76 -12.09 7.16
N ALA A 17 -48.83 -12.69 6.63
CA ALA A 17 -48.85 -13.22 5.27
C ALA A 17 -48.75 -12.09 4.23
N GLY A 18 -49.45 -10.97 4.45
CA GLY A 18 -49.32 -9.75 3.65
C GLY A 18 -47.90 -9.20 3.68
N GLY A 19 -47.26 -9.16 4.85
CA GLY A 19 -45.86 -8.77 5.04
C GLY A 19 -44.87 -9.71 4.34
N MET A 20 -45.14 -11.02 4.30
CA MET A 20 -44.31 -11.97 3.54
C MET A 20 -44.51 -11.87 2.02
N VAL A 21 -45.70 -11.51 1.55
CA VAL A 21 -45.97 -11.34 0.11
C VAL A 21 -45.41 -10.00 -0.38
N ILE A 22 -45.56 -8.93 0.41
CA ILE A 22 -45.01 -7.60 0.11
C ILE A 22 -43.48 -7.58 0.28
N GLY A 23 -42.95 -8.28 1.30
CA GLY A 23 -41.50 -8.40 1.55
C GLY A 23 -40.77 -9.35 0.60
N LYS A 24 -41.50 -10.08 -0.27
CA LYS A 24 -40.93 -10.90 -1.35
C LYS A 24 -40.89 -10.19 -2.70
N GLY A 25 -41.40 -8.97 -2.80
CA GLY A 25 -41.27 -8.14 -4.00
C GLY A 25 -39.95 -7.39 -3.99
N ASP A 26 -39.11 -7.69 -4.99
CA ASP A 26 -38.06 -6.80 -5.52
C ASP A 26 -36.77 -6.61 -4.70
N ARG A 27 -36.26 -7.65 -4.02
CA ARG A 27 -34.86 -7.64 -3.53
C ARG A 27 -33.93 -8.70 -4.13
N GLU A 28 -34.43 -9.66 -4.89
CA GLU A 28 -33.56 -10.64 -5.58
C GLU A 28 -33.16 -10.21 -7.01
N ASP A 29 -33.87 -9.23 -7.61
CA ASP A 29 -33.61 -8.73 -8.98
C ASP A 29 -33.49 -7.19 -9.05
N ALA A 30 -33.15 -6.53 -7.93
CA ALA A 30 -32.74 -5.14 -7.99
C ALA A 30 -31.34 -5.08 -8.60
N GLY A 31 -31.28 -5.07 -9.94
CA GLY A 31 -30.07 -4.68 -10.66
C GLY A 31 -29.53 -3.38 -10.08
N PRO A 32 -28.20 -3.18 -10.09
CA PRO A 32 -27.59 -2.02 -9.45
C PRO A 32 -28.26 -0.75 -9.96
N VAL A 33 -28.80 0.05 -9.04
CA VAL A 33 -29.25 1.40 -9.35
C VAL A 33 -28.00 2.17 -9.69
N VAL A 34 -27.76 2.37 -10.98
CA VAL A 34 -26.73 3.29 -11.47
C VAL A 34 -27.22 4.68 -11.10
N VAL A 35 -26.77 5.19 -9.95
CA VAL A 35 -26.81 6.62 -9.69
C VAL A 35 -25.84 7.23 -10.69
N GLU A 36 -26.32 8.09 -11.58
CA GLU A 36 -25.46 8.93 -12.42
C GLU A 36 -24.66 9.87 -11.49
N SER A 37 -23.56 9.39 -10.92
CA SER A 37 -22.68 10.16 -10.05
C SER A 37 -21.49 10.77 -10.78
N ALA A 38 -21.35 10.52 -12.08
CA ALA A 38 -20.28 11.07 -12.90
C ALA A 38 -20.63 12.51 -13.38
N GLY A 39 -20.59 13.48 -12.46
CA GLY A 39 -20.28 14.87 -12.83
C GLY A 39 -21.26 15.99 -12.45
N SER A 40 -22.40 15.73 -11.79
CA SER A 40 -23.37 16.79 -11.45
C SER A 40 -23.30 17.32 -10.01
N GLY A 41 -22.56 16.67 -9.12
CA GLY A 41 -22.43 17.08 -7.71
C GLY A 41 -21.14 17.86 -7.42
N ALA A 42 -21.12 18.58 -6.29
CA ALA A 42 -19.91 19.26 -5.84
C ALA A 42 -18.75 18.27 -5.72
N THR A 43 -17.56 18.74 -6.10
CA THR A 43 -16.31 17.98 -6.08
C THR A 43 -15.53 18.34 -4.81
N TYR A 44 -14.84 17.35 -4.25
CA TYR A 44 -13.91 17.56 -3.16
C TYR A 44 -12.83 18.55 -3.59
N SER A 45 -12.65 19.61 -2.80
CA SER A 45 -11.65 20.67 -3.03
C SER A 45 -10.64 20.79 -1.89
N GLY A 46 -10.60 19.80 -0.99
CA GLY A 46 -9.55 19.70 0.03
C GLY A 46 -8.33 18.95 -0.53
N GLY A 47 -7.30 18.81 0.31
CA GLY A 47 -6.07 18.13 -0.07
C GLY A 47 -5.10 19.01 -0.87
N PHE A 48 -4.04 18.37 -1.37
CA PHE A 48 -2.98 19.00 -2.14
C PHE A 48 -3.48 19.46 -3.52
N ALA A 49 -3.02 20.63 -3.97
CA ALA A 49 -3.35 21.18 -5.28
C ALA A 49 -2.10 21.21 -6.19
N ALA A 50 -2.01 20.25 -7.10
CA ALA A 50 -0.97 20.23 -8.14
C ALA A 50 -1.21 21.32 -9.20
N THR A 51 -0.14 21.88 -9.77
CA THR A 51 -0.21 22.95 -10.78
C THR A 51 -0.71 22.46 -12.15
N ASP A 52 -0.62 21.16 -12.42
CA ASP A 52 -1.04 20.48 -13.67
C ASP A 52 -1.98 19.30 -13.36
N ASN A 53 -3.17 19.59 -12.85
CA ASN A 53 -4.08 18.61 -12.23
C ASN A 53 -5.15 18.03 -13.19
N GLU A 54 -4.84 17.88 -14.48
CA GLU A 54 -5.81 17.30 -15.41
C GLU A 54 -6.07 15.82 -15.09
N PHE A 55 -7.34 15.48 -14.87
CA PHE A 55 -7.79 14.10 -14.77
C PHE A 55 -7.69 13.44 -16.15
N THR A 56 -6.77 12.49 -16.30
CA THR A 56 -6.60 11.77 -17.55
C THR A 56 -6.95 10.30 -17.39
N LEU A 57 -8.11 9.90 -17.91
CA LEU A 57 -8.44 8.49 -18.19
C LEU A 57 -7.62 7.92 -19.37
N SER A 58 -6.55 8.60 -19.80
CA SER A 58 -5.76 8.26 -20.99
C SER A 58 -4.94 6.98 -20.83
N GLY A 59 -5.04 6.30 -19.68
CA GLY A 59 -4.40 5.02 -19.42
C GLY A 59 -2.91 5.12 -19.11
N ASN A 60 -2.32 6.31 -18.97
CA ASN A 60 -0.96 6.52 -18.49
C ASN A 60 -0.82 7.86 -17.79
N SER A 61 -0.19 7.87 -16.61
CA SER A 61 0.24 9.10 -15.96
C SER A 61 1.33 9.82 -16.75
N LYS A 62 1.37 11.14 -16.59
CA LYS A 62 2.50 11.99 -17.01
C LYS A 62 3.80 11.43 -16.43
N SER A 63 4.88 11.47 -17.21
CA SER A 63 6.22 11.12 -16.75
C SER A 63 6.69 12.11 -15.68
N VAL A 64 7.20 11.59 -14.57
CA VAL A 64 7.75 12.35 -13.43
C VAL A 64 9.27 12.37 -13.42
N ALA A 65 9.92 11.35 -14.02
CA ALA A 65 11.38 11.30 -14.17
C ALA A 65 11.90 12.26 -15.27
N GLY A 66 11.00 12.90 -16.01
CA GLY A 66 11.35 13.78 -17.13
C GLY A 66 11.94 13.03 -18.34
N PRO A 67 12.37 13.76 -19.39
CA PRO A 67 13.06 13.16 -20.52
C PRO A 67 14.41 12.55 -20.09
N PRO A 68 14.99 11.63 -20.89
CA PRO A 68 16.36 11.17 -20.67
C PRO A 68 17.32 12.34 -20.49
N MET A 69 18.16 12.27 -19.46
CA MET A 69 19.15 13.32 -19.18
C MET A 69 20.32 13.30 -20.17
N THR A 70 20.52 12.17 -20.87
CA THR A 70 21.51 11.99 -21.92
C THR A 70 20.94 11.16 -23.08
N ASP A 71 21.58 11.23 -24.25
CA ASP A 71 21.28 10.35 -25.39
C ASP A 71 22.06 9.01 -25.34
N ILE A 72 22.76 8.74 -24.23
CA ILE A 72 23.60 7.55 -24.09
C ILE A 72 22.70 6.33 -23.86
N VAL A 73 22.86 5.34 -24.73
CA VAL A 73 22.16 4.05 -24.63
C VAL A 73 23.18 2.92 -24.55
N VAL A 74 23.16 2.19 -23.43
CA VAL A 74 23.91 0.95 -23.22
C VAL A 74 22.97 -0.22 -23.46
N VAL A 75 23.41 -1.25 -24.16
CA VAL A 75 22.61 -2.45 -24.43
C VAL A 75 23.24 -3.64 -23.74
N VAL A 76 22.51 -4.27 -22.82
CA VAL A 76 22.90 -5.47 -22.09
C VAL A 76 22.26 -6.69 -22.75
N ARG A 77 23.06 -7.63 -23.22
CA ARG A 77 22.62 -8.88 -23.88
C ARG A 77 22.56 -10.03 -22.90
N ASN A 78 21.90 -11.11 -23.30
CA ASN A 78 21.88 -12.34 -22.51
C ASN A 78 23.32 -12.83 -22.29
N GLY A 79 23.69 -13.09 -21.03
CA GLY A 79 25.03 -13.48 -20.62
C GLY A 79 25.95 -12.31 -20.21
N GLU A 80 25.52 -11.07 -20.39
CA GLU A 80 26.18 -9.87 -19.83
C GLU A 80 25.54 -9.52 -18.47
N SER A 81 26.23 -8.69 -17.67
CA SER A 81 25.74 -8.24 -16.37
C SER A 81 25.05 -6.87 -16.48
N ILE A 82 23.85 -6.78 -15.93
CA ILE A 82 23.13 -5.50 -15.76
C ILE A 82 23.87 -4.64 -14.73
N GLN A 83 24.31 -5.23 -13.62
CA GLN A 83 25.01 -4.49 -12.57
C GLN A 83 26.30 -3.85 -13.09
N GLN A 84 27.08 -4.58 -13.89
CA GLN A 84 28.29 -4.02 -14.50
C GLN A 84 27.96 -2.82 -15.42
N ALA A 85 26.89 -2.93 -16.21
CA ALA A 85 26.44 -1.82 -17.06
C ALA A 85 26.00 -0.59 -16.24
N VAL A 86 25.35 -0.79 -15.09
CA VAL A 86 25.00 0.30 -14.16
C VAL A 86 26.26 0.92 -13.55
N GLN A 87 27.24 0.12 -13.15
CA GLN A 87 28.51 0.60 -12.58
C GLN A 87 29.31 1.44 -13.59
N ASP A 88 29.32 1.04 -14.86
CA ASP A 88 30.05 1.73 -15.92
C ASP A 88 29.29 2.93 -16.49
N ALA A 89 27.97 3.01 -16.28
CA ALA A 89 27.13 4.09 -16.79
C ALA A 89 27.43 5.44 -16.14
N GLU A 90 27.35 6.51 -16.93
CA GLU A 90 27.26 7.87 -16.40
C GLU A 90 25.81 8.16 -15.92
N PRO A 91 25.61 9.10 -14.98
CA PRO A 91 24.26 9.58 -14.64
C PRO A 91 23.46 9.96 -15.89
N GLY A 92 22.17 9.60 -15.93
CA GLY A 92 21.29 9.88 -17.06
C GLY A 92 21.31 8.84 -18.19
N THR A 93 22.12 7.78 -18.08
CA THR A 93 22.22 6.73 -19.09
C THR A 93 20.94 5.89 -19.17
N THR A 94 20.51 5.56 -20.40
CA THR A 94 19.50 4.53 -20.63
C THR A 94 20.16 3.18 -20.84
N ILE A 95 19.81 2.19 -20.01
CA ILE A 95 20.30 0.82 -20.09
C ILE A 95 19.18 -0.06 -20.62
N GLN A 96 19.31 -0.51 -21.87
CA GLN A 96 18.38 -1.43 -22.52
C GLN A 96 18.80 -2.87 -22.26
N VAL A 97 17.95 -3.63 -21.56
CA VAL A 97 18.22 -5.03 -21.23
C VAL A 97 17.45 -5.94 -22.18
N MET A 98 18.18 -6.71 -22.98
CA MET A 98 17.59 -7.63 -23.94
C MET A 98 16.95 -8.84 -23.24
N PRO A 99 16.03 -9.58 -23.90
CA PRO A 99 15.54 -10.85 -23.38
C PRO A 99 16.69 -11.81 -23.03
N GLY A 100 16.60 -12.38 -21.83
CA GLY A 100 17.63 -13.19 -21.19
C GLY A 100 17.25 -13.45 -19.73
N THR A 101 17.99 -14.34 -19.06
CA THR A 101 17.84 -14.58 -17.62
C THR A 101 19.09 -14.10 -16.91
N TYR A 102 18.88 -13.17 -15.99
CA TYR A 102 19.91 -12.45 -15.23
C TYR A 102 19.76 -12.85 -13.77
N LYS A 103 20.87 -13.30 -13.17
CA LYS A 103 20.92 -13.85 -11.81
C LYS A 103 21.79 -12.97 -10.95
N GLU A 104 21.32 -11.76 -10.71
CA GLU A 104 22.08 -10.71 -10.04
C GLU A 104 21.13 -9.79 -9.25
N THR A 105 21.72 -9.02 -8.35
CA THR A 105 21.07 -7.85 -7.74
C THR A 105 21.63 -6.61 -8.42
N VAL A 106 20.74 -5.67 -8.76
CA VAL A 106 21.08 -4.42 -9.44
C VAL A 106 20.96 -3.25 -8.46
N PHE A 107 22.06 -2.57 -8.19
CA PHE A 107 22.16 -1.38 -7.35
C PHE A 107 22.41 -0.14 -8.20
N ILE A 108 21.51 0.84 -8.10
CA ILE A 108 21.54 2.10 -8.86
C ILE A 108 21.68 3.29 -7.90
N ASP A 109 22.89 3.85 -7.83
CA ASP A 109 23.24 5.00 -6.98
C ASP A 109 23.39 6.31 -7.75
N LYS A 110 23.17 6.28 -9.07
CA LYS A 110 23.31 7.43 -9.98
C LYS A 110 21.96 7.97 -10.40
N ASP A 111 21.86 9.29 -10.48
CA ASP A 111 20.67 9.97 -10.98
C ASP A 111 20.42 9.68 -12.46
N GLY A 112 19.14 9.67 -12.85
CA GLY A 112 18.69 9.64 -14.24
C GLY A 112 18.85 8.31 -14.95
N ILE A 113 19.27 7.24 -14.25
CA ILE A 113 19.38 5.92 -14.86
C ILE A 113 17.98 5.43 -15.25
N ARG A 114 17.86 5.02 -16.51
CA ARG A 114 16.64 4.39 -17.05
C ARG A 114 16.96 2.96 -17.39
N LEU A 115 16.49 2.02 -16.59
CA LEU A 115 16.64 0.60 -16.79
C LEU A 115 15.40 0.07 -17.53
N ILE A 116 15.56 -0.25 -18.82
CA ILE A 116 14.45 -0.55 -19.73
C ILE A 116 14.60 -1.95 -20.31
N GLY A 117 13.68 -2.85 -19.97
CA GLY A 117 13.60 -4.16 -20.60
C GLY A 117 13.11 -4.07 -22.04
N VAL A 118 13.77 -4.77 -22.95
CA VAL A 118 13.35 -4.89 -24.34
C VAL A 118 12.41 -6.09 -24.47
N ILE A 119 11.18 -5.84 -24.94
CA ILE A 119 10.20 -6.88 -25.22
C ILE A 119 10.34 -7.34 -26.67
N ARG A 120 10.49 -8.64 -26.91
CA ARG A 120 10.51 -9.27 -28.25
C ARG A 120 9.49 -10.40 -28.29
N GLY A 121 8.37 -10.18 -28.97
CA GLY A 121 7.25 -11.12 -28.93
C GLY A 121 6.73 -11.25 -27.49
N SER A 122 6.70 -12.47 -26.95
CA SER A 122 6.34 -12.73 -25.56
C SER A 122 7.53 -12.70 -24.58
N GLU A 123 8.75 -12.53 -25.08
CA GLU A 123 9.96 -12.55 -24.25
C GLU A 123 10.31 -11.14 -23.74
N ARG A 124 10.82 -11.09 -22.52
CA ARG A 124 11.34 -9.90 -21.83
C ARG A 124 12.50 -10.32 -20.92
N PRO A 125 13.39 -9.41 -20.49
CA PRO A 125 14.42 -9.77 -19.52
C PRO A 125 13.82 -10.28 -18.21
N VAL A 126 14.42 -11.34 -17.67
CA VAL A 126 14.05 -11.96 -16.41
C VAL A 126 15.19 -11.77 -15.41
N LEU A 127 14.94 -11.02 -14.34
CA LEU A 127 15.75 -11.05 -13.13
C LEU A 127 15.24 -12.19 -12.25
N ASP A 128 16.13 -13.11 -11.91
CA ASP A 128 15.80 -14.34 -11.20
C ASP A 128 16.73 -14.53 -10.00
N GLY A 129 16.16 -14.41 -8.81
CA GLY A 129 16.92 -14.53 -7.56
C GLY A 129 17.26 -15.96 -7.16
N GLU A 130 16.77 -16.95 -7.91
CA GLU A 130 16.96 -18.39 -7.67
C GLU A 130 16.46 -18.91 -6.31
N GLY A 131 15.76 -18.09 -5.53
CA GLY A 131 15.40 -18.36 -4.14
C GLY A 131 16.53 -18.07 -3.15
N GLU A 132 17.63 -17.48 -3.61
CA GLU A 132 18.86 -17.27 -2.84
C GLU A 132 19.21 -15.79 -2.69
N LEU A 133 19.01 -14.99 -3.74
CA LEU A 133 19.26 -13.55 -3.72
C LEU A 133 18.16 -12.81 -2.95
N ASN A 134 18.55 -11.76 -2.23
CA ASN A 134 17.59 -10.99 -1.44
C ASN A 134 16.77 -10.05 -2.31
N ASP A 135 17.41 -9.13 -3.03
CA ASP A 135 16.69 -8.07 -3.74
C ASP A 135 17.05 -8.06 -5.24
N ALA A 136 16.10 -7.70 -6.11
CA ALA A 136 16.36 -7.65 -7.55
C ALA A 136 16.93 -6.30 -8.00
N ILE A 137 16.22 -5.20 -7.70
CA ILE A 137 16.64 -3.85 -8.07
C ILE A 137 16.50 -2.94 -6.84
N LEU A 138 17.60 -2.34 -6.41
CA LEU A 138 17.61 -1.25 -5.43
C LEU A 138 18.12 0.02 -6.08
N TYR A 139 17.50 1.14 -5.78
CA TYR A 139 17.98 2.44 -6.24
C TYR A 139 17.88 3.52 -5.16
N SER A 140 18.89 4.38 -5.11
CA SER A 140 18.91 5.60 -4.28
C SER A 140 18.99 6.87 -5.13
N GLY A 141 19.31 6.75 -6.42
CA GLY A 141 19.31 7.85 -7.37
C GLY A 141 17.93 8.46 -7.59
N ASN A 142 17.92 9.66 -8.15
CA ASN A 142 16.73 10.41 -8.51
C ASN A 142 16.44 10.26 -10.01
N ASN A 143 15.21 10.51 -10.46
CA ASN A 143 14.81 10.41 -11.88
C ASN A 143 15.01 9.00 -12.45
N ILE A 144 14.70 7.98 -11.64
CA ILE A 144 14.89 6.57 -11.98
C ILE A 144 13.68 6.01 -12.71
N VAL A 145 13.95 5.22 -13.75
CA VAL A 145 12.90 4.52 -14.50
C VAL A 145 13.24 3.03 -14.56
N VAL A 146 12.29 2.18 -14.16
CA VAL A 146 12.40 0.72 -14.24
C VAL A 146 11.19 0.16 -14.96
N GLU A 147 11.41 -0.39 -16.16
CA GLU A 147 10.32 -0.86 -17.00
C GLU A 147 10.55 -2.22 -17.67
N ASN A 148 9.45 -2.93 -17.92
CA ASN A 148 9.39 -4.10 -18.81
C ASN A 148 10.18 -5.34 -18.35
N PHE A 149 10.43 -5.50 -17.05
CA PHE A 149 11.08 -6.68 -16.51
C PHE A 149 10.09 -7.77 -16.11
N LYS A 150 10.58 -9.02 -16.06
CA LYS A 150 10.05 -10.03 -15.14
C LYS A 150 11.03 -10.16 -13.98
N ILE A 151 10.55 -10.13 -12.75
CA ILE A 151 11.35 -10.26 -11.52
C ILE A 151 10.72 -11.37 -10.69
N THR A 152 11.52 -12.35 -10.26
CA THR A 152 10.99 -13.52 -9.57
C THR A 152 12.02 -14.24 -8.70
N ARG A 153 11.54 -14.99 -7.70
CA ARG A 153 12.34 -15.86 -6.82
C ARG A 153 13.42 -15.11 -6.04
N TYR A 154 13.09 -13.91 -5.56
CA TYR A 154 13.93 -13.15 -4.63
C TYR A 154 13.38 -13.30 -3.20
N LYS A 155 14.24 -13.34 -2.18
CA LYS A 155 13.83 -13.54 -0.78
C LYS A 155 13.36 -12.27 -0.07
N GLY A 156 13.85 -11.13 -0.53
CA GLY A 156 13.58 -9.79 -0.03
C GLY A 156 12.61 -9.08 -0.96
N ASN A 157 13.13 -8.21 -1.84
CA ASN A 157 12.31 -7.29 -2.60
C ASN A 157 12.44 -7.46 -4.12
N GLY A 158 11.37 -7.15 -4.84
CA GLY A 158 11.40 -6.97 -6.29
C GLY A 158 12.13 -5.68 -6.67
N ILE A 159 11.50 -4.52 -6.43
CA ILE A 159 12.07 -3.19 -6.72
C ILE A 159 11.96 -2.31 -5.48
N MET A 160 13.07 -1.80 -4.97
CA MET A 160 13.11 -0.93 -3.77
C MET A 160 13.76 0.43 -4.07
N SER A 161 13.10 1.52 -3.64
CA SER A 161 13.69 2.87 -3.61
C SER A 161 14.22 3.20 -2.22
N GLN A 162 15.33 3.91 -2.16
CA GLN A 162 15.97 4.38 -0.93
C GLN A 162 16.15 5.90 -0.99
N ALA A 163 15.07 6.64 -0.73
CA ALA A 163 15.03 8.10 -0.69
C ALA A 163 15.19 8.87 -2.02
N GLY A 164 15.13 8.18 -3.16
CA GLY A 164 15.19 8.82 -4.48
C GLY A 164 13.90 9.56 -4.84
N ASN A 165 14.03 10.79 -5.36
CA ASN A 165 12.92 11.58 -5.91
C ASN A 165 12.71 11.30 -7.40
N ASN A 166 11.49 11.51 -7.89
CA ASN A 166 11.09 11.30 -9.29
C ASN A 166 11.38 9.87 -9.77
N TRP A 167 10.42 8.97 -9.63
CA TRP A 167 10.62 7.58 -10.03
C TRP A 167 9.41 7.01 -10.78
N GLU A 168 9.68 6.11 -11.71
CA GLU A 168 8.67 5.45 -12.52
C GLU A 168 8.94 3.94 -12.57
N ILE A 169 7.96 3.15 -12.12
CA ILE A 169 8.01 1.70 -12.13
C ILE A 169 6.83 1.20 -12.96
N ARG A 170 7.10 0.75 -14.18
CA ARG A 170 6.04 0.47 -15.15
C ARG A 170 6.16 -0.87 -15.88
N ASN A 171 5.01 -1.51 -16.13
CA ASN A 171 4.93 -2.69 -16.99
C ASN A 171 5.86 -3.86 -16.57
N ASN A 172 6.07 -4.03 -15.27
CA ASN A 172 6.86 -5.12 -14.71
C ASN A 172 5.96 -6.29 -14.29
N TYR A 173 6.50 -7.51 -14.34
CA TYR A 173 5.89 -8.71 -13.78
C TYR A 173 6.72 -9.13 -12.58
N ILE A 174 6.24 -8.85 -11.37
CA ILE A 174 6.96 -9.11 -10.13
C ILE A 174 6.21 -10.18 -9.38
N VAL A 175 6.71 -11.40 -9.44
CA VAL A 175 5.97 -12.59 -9.00
C VAL A 175 6.86 -13.45 -8.12
N ASP A 176 6.34 -13.90 -6.98
CA ASP A 176 7.08 -14.76 -6.05
C ASP A 176 8.39 -14.09 -5.60
N THR A 177 8.27 -12.88 -5.05
CA THR A 177 9.35 -12.18 -4.34
C THR A 177 8.94 -12.05 -2.88
N GLY A 178 9.87 -12.24 -1.94
CA GLY A 178 9.56 -12.47 -0.53
C GLY A 178 8.76 -11.37 0.16
N VAL A 179 9.44 -10.41 0.77
CA VAL A 179 8.81 -9.41 1.65
C VAL A 179 7.97 -8.41 0.85
N TYR A 180 8.57 -7.67 -0.09
CA TYR A 180 7.86 -6.65 -0.87
C TYR A 180 8.03 -6.85 -2.39
N GLY A 181 6.97 -6.55 -3.16
CA GLY A 181 7.04 -6.58 -4.62
C GLY A 181 7.66 -5.29 -5.17
N ILE A 182 6.93 -4.18 -5.00
CA ILE A 182 7.37 -2.82 -5.31
C ILE A 182 7.38 -2.03 -4.01
N PHE A 183 8.53 -1.47 -3.63
CA PHE A 183 8.75 -0.80 -2.36
C PHE A 183 9.51 0.53 -2.51
N PRO A 184 8.88 1.58 -3.08
CA PRO A 184 9.39 2.93 -2.95
C PRO A 184 9.32 3.42 -1.50
N GLN A 185 10.48 3.84 -0.96
CA GLN A 185 10.59 4.37 0.39
C GLN A 185 11.25 5.75 0.43
N LEU A 186 10.68 6.66 1.24
CA LEU A 186 11.20 8.01 1.52
C LEU A 186 11.38 8.89 0.26
N GLY A 187 10.67 8.58 -0.84
CA GLY A 187 10.76 9.33 -2.09
C GLY A 187 9.68 10.40 -2.21
N GLN A 188 9.91 11.37 -3.10
CA GLN A 188 8.88 12.31 -3.53
C GLN A 188 8.67 12.21 -5.05
N ASN A 189 7.41 12.30 -5.47
CA ASN A 189 6.97 12.33 -6.86
C ASN A 189 7.20 10.99 -7.59
N GLY A 190 6.21 10.10 -7.54
CA GLY A 190 6.37 8.71 -7.99
C GLY A 190 5.18 8.14 -8.75
N VAL A 191 5.47 7.23 -9.69
CA VAL A 191 4.44 6.53 -10.47
C VAL A 191 4.67 5.02 -10.46
N VAL A 192 3.65 4.27 -10.04
CA VAL A 192 3.58 2.79 -10.15
C VAL A 192 2.41 2.44 -11.07
N GLU A 193 2.69 2.03 -12.32
CA GLU A 193 1.61 1.75 -13.28
C GLU A 193 1.80 0.52 -14.16
N HIS A 194 0.69 -0.14 -14.51
CA HIS A 194 0.66 -1.30 -15.41
C HIS A 194 1.51 -2.50 -14.96
N ASN A 195 1.80 -2.60 -13.67
CA ASN A 195 2.54 -3.73 -13.15
C ASN A 195 1.59 -4.89 -12.83
N VAL A 196 2.12 -6.10 -12.95
CA VAL A 196 1.51 -7.33 -12.42
C VAL A 196 2.33 -7.75 -11.23
N VAL A 197 1.73 -7.76 -10.03
CA VAL A 197 2.44 -8.08 -8.79
C VAL A 197 1.69 -9.14 -7.98
N SER A 198 2.36 -10.23 -7.64
CA SER A 198 1.69 -11.33 -6.93
C SER A 198 2.59 -12.25 -6.12
N GLY A 199 2.01 -12.91 -5.10
CA GLY A 199 2.72 -13.89 -4.29
C GLY A 199 3.68 -13.25 -3.29
N ILE A 200 3.28 -12.13 -2.69
CA ILE A 200 4.15 -11.31 -1.82
C ILE A 200 3.73 -11.45 -0.35
N GLU A 201 4.70 -11.70 0.53
CA GLU A 201 4.48 -12.04 1.95
C GLU A 201 4.06 -10.86 2.82
N ASP A 202 4.44 -9.64 2.47
CA ASP A 202 4.03 -8.43 3.19
C ASP A 202 3.07 -7.60 2.32
N ALA A 203 3.59 -6.79 1.40
CA ALA A 203 2.80 -5.95 0.51
C ALA A 203 3.28 -6.04 -0.94
N ALA A 204 2.34 -6.27 -1.86
CA ALA A 204 2.66 -6.36 -3.28
C ALA A 204 3.14 -5.01 -3.82
N ILE A 205 2.40 -3.94 -3.55
CA ILE A 205 2.84 -2.57 -3.80
C ILE A 205 2.81 -1.82 -2.47
N TYR A 206 3.99 -1.47 -1.96
CA TYR A 206 4.19 -0.71 -0.72
C TYR A 206 4.70 0.68 -1.06
N VAL A 207 3.92 1.72 -0.76
CA VAL A 207 4.36 3.11 -0.84
C VAL A 207 4.64 3.61 0.58
N GLY A 208 5.92 3.76 0.90
CA GLY A 208 6.40 4.00 2.26
C GLY A 208 6.99 5.36 2.48
N MET A 209 6.54 6.07 3.52
CA MET A 209 7.14 7.36 3.93
C MET A 209 7.34 8.34 2.76
N SER A 210 6.49 8.25 1.75
CA SER A 210 6.65 8.92 0.46
C SER A 210 5.61 10.01 0.27
N ASP A 211 5.84 10.87 -0.71
CA ASP A 211 4.99 12.01 -1.00
C ASP A 211 4.70 12.14 -2.49
N ASN A 212 3.50 12.60 -2.85
CA ASN A 212 3.09 12.83 -4.23
C ASN A 212 3.20 11.57 -5.10
N VAL A 213 2.44 10.53 -4.78
CA VAL A 213 2.54 9.21 -5.44
C VAL A 213 1.26 8.84 -6.16
N HIS A 214 1.39 8.30 -7.38
CA HIS A 214 0.28 7.77 -8.15
C HIS A 214 0.45 6.27 -8.41
N VAL A 215 -0.51 5.48 -7.97
CA VAL A 215 -0.57 4.02 -8.15
C VAL A 215 -1.79 3.67 -9.00
N ALA A 216 -1.59 3.33 -10.26
CA ALA A 216 -2.71 3.12 -11.18
C ALA A 216 -2.55 1.96 -12.18
N TYR A 217 -3.67 1.41 -12.62
CA TYR A 217 -3.70 0.39 -13.69
C TYR A 217 -2.90 -0.89 -13.40
N ASN A 218 -2.65 -1.22 -12.13
CA ASN A 218 -1.91 -2.43 -11.74
C ASN A 218 -2.87 -3.63 -11.55
N ASP A 219 -2.36 -4.84 -11.79
CA ASP A 219 -3.04 -6.11 -11.47
C ASP A 219 -2.32 -6.77 -10.28
N VAL A 220 -2.99 -6.81 -9.13
CA VAL A 220 -2.36 -7.13 -7.82
C VAL A 220 -3.12 -8.24 -7.11
N TYR A 221 -2.46 -9.38 -6.86
CA TYR A 221 -3.14 -10.57 -6.33
C TYR A 221 -2.25 -11.54 -5.56
N ASP A 222 -2.87 -12.52 -4.90
CA ASP A 222 -2.21 -13.61 -4.16
C ASP A 222 -1.17 -13.15 -3.13
N SER A 223 -1.38 -11.98 -2.52
CA SER A 223 -0.45 -11.37 -1.55
C SER A 223 -1.14 -11.13 -0.20
N VAL A 224 -0.39 -10.76 0.83
CA VAL A 224 -1.00 -10.37 2.12
C VAL A 224 -1.70 -9.02 1.98
N ALA A 225 -0.96 -7.93 1.88
CA ALA A 225 -1.49 -6.65 1.45
C ALA A 225 -1.36 -6.52 -0.08
N GLY A 226 -2.44 -6.15 -0.75
CA GLY A 226 -2.40 -5.83 -2.19
C GLY A 226 -1.64 -4.53 -2.44
N ILE A 227 -2.30 -3.39 -2.17
CA ILE A 227 -1.68 -2.07 -2.28
C ILE A 227 -1.68 -1.41 -0.91
N GLU A 228 -0.54 -0.89 -0.49
CA GLU A 228 -0.35 -0.27 0.80
C GLU A 228 0.21 1.16 0.65
N ILE A 229 -0.47 2.13 1.25
CA ILE A 229 -0.03 3.51 1.41
C ILE A 229 0.27 3.72 2.90
N GLU A 230 1.55 3.70 3.25
CA GLU A 230 2.02 3.66 4.62
C GLU A 230 2.90 4.87 4.95
N ASN A 231 2.55 5.54 6.04
CA ASN A 231 3.17 6.77 6.54
C ASN A 231 3.43 7.80 5.41
N SER A 232 2.54 7.85 4.42
CA SER A 232 2.72 8.55 3.14
C SER A 232 1.64 9.60 2.93
N ARG A 233 1.94 10.59 2.09
CA ARG A 233 1.09 11.76 1.89
C ARG A 233 0.83 12.01 0.42
N HIS A 234 -0.32 12.63 0.13
CA HIS A 234 -0.66 13.07 -1.23
C HIS A 234 -0.56 11.90 -2.22
N ALA A 235 -1.35 10.85 -1.97
CA ALA A 235 -1.38 9.65 -2.81
C ALA A 235 -2.71 9.46 -3.54
N VAL A 236 -2.65 9.04 -4.79
CA VAL A 236 -3.83 8.59 -5.56
C VAL A 236 -3.65 7.11 -5.90
N VAL A 237 -4.65 6.29 -5.58
CA VAL A 237 -4.72 4.87 -5.89
C VAL A 237 -5.96 4.64 -6.75
N GLU A 238 -5.78 4.45 -8.06
CA GLU A 238 -6.91 4.38 -8.98
C GLU A 238 -6.83 3.36 -10.10
N ALA A 239 -8.00 2.91 -10.57
CA ALA A 239 -8.10 2.03 -11.74
C ALA A 239 -7.27 0.73 -11.64
N ASN A 240 -6.94 0.28 -10.42
CA ASN A 240 -6.24 -0.98 -10.19
C ASN A 240 -7.24 -2.13 -10.11
N ARG A 241 -6.78 -3.33 -10.44
CA ARG A 241 -7.47 -4.58 -10.17
C ARG A 241 -6.76 -5.30 -9.03
N VAL A 242 -7.40 -5.33 -7.87
CA VAL A 242 -6.81 -5.83 -6.62
C VAL A 242 -7.67 -6.98 -6.10
N TYR A 243 -7.20 -8.21 -6.24
CA TYR A 243 -8.02 -9.38 -6.02
C TYR A 243 -7.29 -10.55 -5.38
N ASN A 244 -8.01 -11.40 -4.64
CA ASN A 244 -7.44 -12.57 -3.98
C ASN A 244 -6.18 -12.29 -3.15
N ASN A 245 -6.10 -11.11 -2.51
CA ASN A 245 -5.14 -10.84 -1.44
C ASN A 245 -5.76 -11.15 -0.07
N THR A 246 -5.03 -10.98 1.03
CA THR A 246 -5.63 -11.03 2.38
C THR A 246 -6.41 -9.76 2.68
N GLY A 247 -5.76 -8.61 2.46
CA GLY A 247 -6.36 -7.28 2.41
C GLY A 247 -6.13 -6.65 1.04
N GLY A 248 -7.14 -5.98 0.48
CA GLY A 248 -7.05 -5.39 -0.86
C GLY A 248 -6.18 -4.13 -0.89
N ILE A 249 -6.77 -2.98 -0.53
CA ILE A 249 -6.08 -1.68 -0.52
C ILE A 249 -6.03 -1.13 0.91
N LEU A 250 -4.87 -0.67 1.34
CA LEU A 250 -4.61 -0.23 2.70
C LEU A 250 -4.05 1.19 2.70
N ALA A 251 -4.56 2.02 3.62
CA ALA A 251 -3.99 3.32 3.97
C ALA A 251 -3.84 3.40 5.48
N PHE A 252 -2.61 3.41 5.99
CA PHE A 252 -2.41 3.40 7.43
C PHE A 252 -1.10 4.02 7.90
N ILE A 253 -1.02 4.22 9.22
CA ILE A 253 0.18 4.63 9.92
C ILE A 253 0.73 3.41 10.66
N THR A 254 1.99 3.06 10.42
CA THR A 254 2.77 2.18 11.30
C THR A 254 3.43 3.03 12.39
N PRO A 255 3.11 2.76 13.67
CA PRO A 255 3.77 3.42 14.80
C PRO A 255 5.26 3.19 14.88
N GLY A 256 5.98 4.18 15.41
CA GLY A 256 7.43 4.06 15.63
C GLY A 256 8.27 4.21 14.35
N LEU A 257 7.65 4.51 13.21
CA LEU A 257 8.34 5.05 12.05
C LEU A 257 8.57 6.56 12.20
N PRO A 258 9.54 7.16 11.50
CA PRO A 258 9.85 8.57 11.71
C PRO A 258 8.90 9.55 11.04
N ILE A 259 8.25 9.17 9.93
CA ILE A 259 7.09 9.91 9.42
C ILE A 259 5.89 9.44 10.22
N LYS A 260 5.18 10.36 10.89
CA LYS A 260 4.10 10.04 11.86
C LYS A 260 2.70 10.20 11.29
N THR A 261 2.59 10.38 9.98
CA THR A 261 1.33 10.76 9.33
C THR A 261 1.12 9.98 8.05
N THR A 262 -0.14 9.62 7.82
CA THR A 262 -0.66 9.21 6.51
C THR A 262 -1.89 10.05 6.27
N PHE A 263 -1.85 10.94 5.28
CA PHE A 263 -3.02 11.76 4.98
C PHE A 263 -3.12 12.17 3.52
N ASP A 264 -4.33 12.59 3.14
CA ASP A 264 -4.65 13.04 1.79
C ASP A 264 -4.40 11.93 0.76
N VAL A 265 -5.15 10.84 0.95
CA VAL A 265 -5.11 9.64 0.11
C VAL A 265 -6.45 9.47 -0.59
N ILE A 266 -6.44 9.38 -1.92
CA ILE A 266 -7.63 9.10 -2.73
C ILE A 266 -7.57 7.66 -3.22
N ILE A 267 -8.54 6.83 -2.82
CA ILE A 267 -8.71 5.47 -3.32
C ILE A 267 -9.96 5.45 -4.19
N ARG A 268 -9.78 5.41 -5.52
CA ARG A 268 -10.93 5.52 -6.44
C ARG A 268 -10.94 4.61 -7.65
N ASN A 269 -12.13 4.27 -8.12
CA ASN A 269 -12.32 3.54 -9.38
C ASN A 269 -11.54 2.22 -9.47
N ASN A 270 -11.22 1.58 -8.34
CA ASN A 270 -10.54 0.30 -8.29
C ASN A 270 -11.55 -0.86 -8.32
N PHE A 271 -11.12 -2.00 -8.84
CA PHE A 271 -11.80 -3.28 -8.66
C PHE A 271 -11.18 -4.01 -7.48
N VAL A 272 -11.88 -4.07 -6.35
CA VAL A 272 -11.42 -4.69 -5.10
C VAL A 272 -12.20 -5.98 -4.84
N LEU A 273 -11.67 -7.10 -5.35
CA LEU A 273 -12.46 -8.31 -5.60
C LEU A 273 -11.95 -9.52 -4.82
N SER A 274 -12.81 -10.15 -4.03
CA SER A 274 -12.51 -11.47 -3.42
C SER A 274 -11.16 -11.52 -2.69
N ASN A 275 -10.76 -10.46 -1.98
CA ASN A 275 -9.54 -10.43 -1.18
C ASN A 275 -9.70 -11.31 0.07
N ASN A 276 -9.71 -12.62 -0.14
CA ASN A 276 -10.05 -13.65 0.84
C ASN A 276 -8.89 -14.60 1.14
N HIS A 277 -7.71 -14.35 0.54
CA HIS A 277 -6.53 -15.20 0.67
C HIS A 277 -6.16 -15.38 2.15
N PRO A 278 -5.71 -16.57 2.57
CA PRO A 278 -5.16 -16.74 3.91
C PRO A 278 -4.01 -15.77 4.15
N ASN A 279 -3.95 -15.17 5.33
CA ASN A 279 -2.81 -14.33 5.73
C ASN A 279 -1.59 -15.23 5.93
N PHE A 280 -0.49 -14.91 5.25
CA PHE A 280 0.79 -15.63 5.33
C PHE A 280 1.96 -14.69 5.68
N GLY A 281 1.66 -13.51 6.23
CA GLY A 281 2.66 -12.52 6.60
C GLY A 281 3.48 -12.97 7.81
N ALA A 282 4.66 -12.36 7.95
CA ALA A 282 5.57 -12.67 9.03
C ALA A 282 4.89 -12.56 10.41
N PRO A 283 4.88 -13.61 11.25
CA PRO A 283 4.19 -13.57 12.54
C PRO A 283 4.64 -12.38 13.41
N GLY A 284 3.65 -11.59 13.85
CA GLY A 284 3.86 -10.41 14.68
C GLY A 284 4.19 -9.13 13.90
N SER A 285 4.26 -9.15 12.57
CA SER A 285 4.26 -7.92 11.76
C SER A 285 2.87 -7.26 11.79
N THR A 286 2.78 -5.97 11.42
CA THR A 286 1.52 -5.23 11.32
C THR A 286 0.54 -5.89 10.35
N VAL A 287 1.02 -6.31 9.17
CA VAL A 287 0.17 -6.91 8.14
C VAL A 287 -0.34 -8.32 8.50
N ALA A 288 0.36 -9.04 9.38
CA ALA A 288 -0.09 -10.35 9.87
C ALA A 288 -1.40 -10.25 10.69
N GLY A 289 -1.75 -9.05 11.16
CA GLY A 289 -3.00 -8.76 11.84
C GLY A 289 -4.17 -8.44 10.92
N ILE A 290 -3.94 -8.27 9.60
CA ILE A 290 -5.00 -7.95 8.66
C ILE A 290 -5.97 -9.14 8.54
N PRO A 291 -7.26 -8.95 8.85
CA PRO A 291 -8.25 -9.99 8.66
C PRO A 291 -8.42 -10.32 7.18
N ALA A 292 -8.21 -11.58 6.83
CA ALA A 292 -8.52 -12.09 5.49
C ALA A 292 -9.98 -11.78 5.13
N GLY A 293 -10.22 -11.22 3.96
CA GLY A 293 -11.56 -10.78 3.56
C GLY A 293 -11.79 -9.29 3.62
N THR A 294 -10.76 -8.48 3.86
CA THR A 294 -10.90 -7.04 3.99
C THR A 294 -10.67 -6.40 2.63
N GLY A 295 -11.69 -5.72 2.07
CA GLY A 295 -11.57 -5.04 0.79
C GLY A 295 -10.62 -3.84 0.88
N ILE A 296 -11.02 -2.81 1.61
CA ILE A 296 -10.22 -1.61 1.88
C ILE A 296 -10.05 -1.45 3.39
N LEU A 297 -8.83 -1.21 3.86
CA LEU A 297 -8.51 -0.91 5.26
C LEU A 297 -7.97 0.52 5.40
N VAL A 298 -8.57 1.29 6.29
CA VAL A 298 -8.03 2.57 6.75
C VAL A 298 -7.71 2.43 8.24
N MET A 299 -6.45 2.63 8.62
CA MET A 299 -6.03 2.51 10.02
C MET A 299 -5.16 3.68 10.46
N ALA A 300 -5.67 4.52 11.35
CA ALA A 300 -5.01 5.75 11.80
C ALA A 300 -4.63 6.74 10.69
N ALA A 301 -5.06 6.51 9.44
CA ALA A 301 -4.84 7.44 8.34
C ALA A 301 -5.96 8.48 8.30
N ASP A 302 -5.56 9.69 7.94
CA ASP A 302 -6.38 10.88 7.91
C ASP A 302 -6.74 11.30 6.48
N ASP A 303 -7.83 12.03 6.31
CA ASP A 303 -8.19 12.63 5.02
C ASP A 303 -8.24 11.62 3.86
N VAL A 304 -8.64 10.37 4.14
CA VAL A 304 -8.79 9.34 3.12
C VAL A 304 -10.13 9.46 2.42
N VAL A 305 -10.13 9.59 1.09
CA VAL A 305 -11.35 9.59 0.26
C VAL A 305 -11.47 8.25 -0.47
N ILE A 306 -12.59 7.56 -0.27
CA ILE A 306 -12.88 6.26 -0.89
C ILE A 306 -14.10 6.41 -1.80
N GLU A 307 -13.92 6.33 -3.12
CA GLU A 307 -15.00 6.62 -4.07
C GLU A 307 -14.97 5.77 -5.36
N GLY A 308 -16.12 5.52 -5.97
CA GLY A 308 -16.20 4.91 -7.30
C GLY A 308 -15.65 3.48 -7.40
N ASN A 309 -15.24 2.86 -6.29
CA ASN A 309 -14.67 1.52 -6.30
C ASN A 309 -15.77 0.47 -6.46
N ILE A 310 -15.46 -0.61 -7.17
CA ILE A 310 -16.27 -1.82 -7.18
C ILE A 310 -15.66 -2.79 -6.17
N ILE A 311 -16.30 -2.90 -5.01
CA ILE A 311 -15.84 -3.69 -3.87
C ILE A 311 -16.75 -4.91 -3.74
N LYS A 312 -16.21 -6.09 -4.04
CA LYS A 312 -17.06 -7.27 -4.21
C LYS A 312 -16.46 -8.55 -3.64
N ASP A 313 -17.33 -9.38 -3.07
CA ASP A 313 -17.01 -10.75 -2.63
C ASP A 313 -15.91 -10.86 -1.56
N ASN A 314 -15.67 -9.79 -0.78
CA ASN A 314 -14.70 -9.81 0.33
C ASN A 314 -15.38 -10.33 1.62
N LYS A 315 -14.88 -11.43 2.19
CA LYS A 315 -15.58 -12.19 3.25
C LYS A 315 -15.72 -11.43 4.57
N ASN A 316 -14.80 -10.53 4.90
CA ASN A 316 -14.78 -9.83 6.18
C ASN A 316 -15.60 -8.53 6.18
N ALA A 317 -15.24 -7.59 5.32
CA ALA A 317 -15.92 -6.32 5.11
C ALA A 317 -15.50 -5.71 3.77
N GLY A 318 -16.35 -4.88 3.18
CA GLY A 318 -15.98 -4.09 2.00
C GLY A 318 -14.98 -3.00 2.37
N ILE A 319 -15.31 -2.19 3.38
CA ILE A 319 -14.44 -1.17 3.97
C ILE A 319 -14.35 -1.40 5.48
N LEU A 320 -13.14 -1.43 6.01
CA LEU A 320 -12.84 -1.42 7.43
C LEU A 320 -12.06 -0.14 7.78
N VAL A 321 -12.61 0.69 8.67
CA VAL A 321 -11.93 1.85 9.26
C VAL A 321 -11.66 1.53 10.72
N THR A 322 -10.43 1.70 11.19
CA THR A 322 -10.04 1.39 12.57
C THR A 322 -8.99 2.36 13.11
N ASP A 323 -8.82 2.39 14.42
CA ASP A 323 -7.73 3.08 15.11
C ASP A 323 -6.60 2.08 15.48
N HIS A 324 -5.47 2.58 16.00
CA HIS A 324 -4.41 1.74 16.58
C HIS A 324 -4.85 1.01 17.86
N GLY A 325 -5.83 1.56 18.60
CA GLY A 325 -6.31 0.99 19.86
C GLY A 325 -7.02 -0.36 19.70
N ASN A 326 -7.59 -0.61 18.52
CA ASN A 326 -8.29 -1.83 18.16
C ASN A 326 -7.45 -2.77 17.27
N ALA A 327 -6.19 -2.39 16.98
CA ALA A 327 -5.24 -3.21 16.22
C ALA A 327 -4.33 -4.01 17.17
N SER A 328 -4.66 -5.30 17.38
CA SER A 328 -4.06 -6.15 18.42
C SER A 328 -2.53 -6.36 18.35
N ASN A 329 -1.92 -6.14 17.19
CA ASN A 329 -0.51 -6.34 16.89
C ASN A 329 0.26 -5.03 16.70
N VAL A 330 -0.34 -3.89 17.03
CA VAL A 330 0.25 -2.56 16.86
C VAL A 330 0.71 -2.01 18.21
N THR A 331 1.94 -1.51 18.25
CA THR A 331 2.47 -0.81 19.44
C THR A 331 2.13 0.67 19.36
N ILE A 332 1.39 1.22 20.30
CA ILE A 332 1.00 2.64 20.27
C ILE A 332 2.24 3.57 20.32
N ASP A 333 2.27 4.52 19.39
CA ASP A 333 3.21 5.62 19.33
C ASP A 333 2.51 6.93 19.75
N PRO A 334 2.88 7.55 20.89
CA PRO A 334 2.29 8.80 21.36
C PRO A 334 2.49 9.99 20.42
N GLU A 335 3.44 9.92 19.48
CA GLU A 335 3.67 10.98 18.50
C GLU A 335 2.82 10.82 17.23
N SER A 336 2.14 9.68 17.07
CA SER A 336 1.22 9.44 15.97
C SER A 336 -0.21 9.62 16.45
N ASP A 337 -1.07 10.24 15.64
CA ASP A 337 -2.51 10.20 15.88
C ASP A 337 -2.97 8.74 15.73
N PRO A 338 -3.61 8.14 16.75
CA PRO A 338 -4.05 6.75 16.63
C PRO A 338 -5.34 6.58 15.83
N ASN A 339 -6.08 7.66 15.55
CA ASN A 339 -7.43 7.58 15.00
C ASN A 339 -7.44 7.83 13.50
N SER A 340 -8.43 7.26 12.81
CA SER A 340 -8.71 7.61 11.42
C SER A 340 -9.72 8.75 11.37
N ASP A 341 -9.25 9.96 11.08
CA ASP A 341 -10.08 11.16 11.03
C ASP A 341 -10.30 11.63 9.59
N ARG A 342 -11.43 12.33 9.38
CA ARG A 342 -11.80 12.92 8.08
C ARG A 342 -11.81 11.88 6.97
N VAL A 343 -12.28 10.67 7.24
CA VAL A 343 -12.51 9.63 6.22
C VAL A 343 -13.79 9.99 5.47
N LYS A 344 -13.73 10.00 4.13
CA LYS A 344 -14.87 10.32 3.27
C LYS A 344 -15.22 9.12 2.40
N ILE A 345 -16.35 8.49 2.69
CA ILE A 345 -16.86 7.36 1.92
C ILE A 345 -17.91 7.87 0.95
N LEU A 346 -17.57 7.86 -0.34
CA LEU A 346 -18.46 8.36 -1.37
C LEU A 346 -19.15 7.21 -2.13
N ASN A 347 -19.51 7.43 -3.39
CA ASN A 347 -20.30 6.48 -4.19
C ASN A 347 -19.48 5.24 -4.59
N ASN A 348 -19.45 4.21 -3.74
CA ASN A 348 -18.83 2.93 -4.03
C ASN A 348 -19.90 1.88 -4.37
N THR A 349 -19.60 0.95 -5.27
CA THR A 349 -20.48 -0.19 -5.54
C THR A 349 -20.04 -1.37 -4.69
N MET A 350 -20.86 -1.74 -3.69
CA MET A 350 -20.56 -2.86 -2.79
C MET A 350 -21.50 -4.03 -3.06
N ILE A 351 -20.93 -5.21 -3.30
CA ILE A 351 -21.68 -6.42 -3.67
C ILE A 351 -21.15 -7.60 -2.88
N ASN A 352 -22.02 -8.24 -2.09
CA ASN A 352 -21.71 -9.50 -1.41
C ASN A 352 -20.41 -9.45 -0.58
N ASN A 353 -20.18 -8.36 0.16
CA ASN A 353 -19.11 -8.30 1.15
C ASN A 353 -19.62 -8.75 2.51
N GLY A 354 -18.71 -9.08 3.42
CA GLY A 354 -19.05 -9.36 4.82
C GLY A 354 -19.86 -10.64 5.05
N TYR A 355 -19.80 -11.61 4.14
CA TYR A 355 -20.58 -12.85 4.27
C TYR A 355 -19.99 -13.85 5.27
N ASP A 356 -18.72 -13.68 5.66
CA ASP A 356 -18.12 -14.42 6.77
C ASP A 356 -17.11 -13.55 7.55
N PRO A 357 -17.60 -12.57 8.35
CA PRO A 357 -16.72 -11.68 9.10
C PRO A 357 -15.96 -12.39 10.21
N VAL A 358 -14.81 -11.84 10.60
CA VAL A 358 -14.07 -12.35 11.76
C VAL A 358 -14.87 -12.16 13.04
N THR A 359 -14.51 -12.92 14.08
CA THR A 359 -15.26 -12.97 15.35
C THR A 359 -15.41 -11.60 15.99
N GLU A 360 -14.38 -10.78 15.91
CA GLU A 360 -14.30 -9.42 16.43
C GLU A 360 -15.32 -8.52 15.72
N VAL A 361 -15.39 -8.59 14.39
CA VAL A 361 -16.39 -7.86 13.60
C VAL A 361 -17.79 -8.36 13.97
N LYS A 362 -18.04 -9.68 13.97
CA LYS A 362 -19.34 -10.26 14.37
C LYS A 362 -19.78 -9.80 15.76
N ALA A 363 -18.87 -9.79 16.73
CA ALA A 363 -19.14 -9.32 18.09
C ALA A 363 -19.46 -7.83 18.13
N PHE A 364 -18.73 -7.02 17.37
CA PHE A 364 -19.00 -5.59 17.26
C PHE A 364 -20.36 -5.31 16.61
N MET A 365 -20.73 -6.02 15.53
CA MET A 365 -22.06 -5.93 14.92
C MET A 365 -23.17 -6.22 15.93
N LEU A 366 -23.02 -7.30 16.71
CA LEU A 366 -23.98 -7.67 17.76
C LEU A 366 -24.09 -6.59 18.84
N SER A 367 -22.98 -5.96 19.23
CA SER A 367 -22.98 -4.86 20.19
C SER A 367 -23.77 -3.63 19.70
N GLN A 368 -23.80 -3.42 18.39
CA GLN A 368 -24.52 -2.32 17.72
C GLN A 368 -25.92 -2.74 17.23
N LEU A 369 -26.36 -3.96 17.56
CA LEU A 369 -27.62 -4.56 17.11
C LEU A 369 -27.78 -4.61 15.58
N THR A 370 -26.67 -4.63 14.84
CA THR A 370 -26.66 -4.77 13.38
C THR A 370 -26.71 -6.23 12.98
N THR A 371 -27.51 -6.55 11.97
CA THR A 371 -27.62 -7.90 11.37
C THR A 371 -27.36 -7.82 9.87
N GLY A 372 -27.07 -8.97 9.25
CA GLY A 372 -26.70 -9.05 7.83
C GLY A 372 -25.18 -9.07 7.63
N ASN A 373 -24.77 -8.81 6.40
CA ASN A 373 -23.36 -8.87 5.99
C ASN A 373 -22.82 -7.43 5.88
N PRO A 374 -21.81 -7.02 6.66
CA PRO A 374 -21.38 -5.64 6.70
C PRO A 374 -20.60 -5.25 5.43
N ASP A 375 -21.06 -4.19 4.79
CA ASP A 375 -20.33 -3.49 3.73
C ASP A 375 -19.25 -2.58 4.33
N ILE A 376 -19.61 -1.82 5.37
CA ILE A 376 -18.74 -0.84 6.01
C ILE A 376 -18.72 -1.10 7.53
N VAL A 377 -17.52 -1.24 8.07
CA VAL A 377 -17.27 -1.37 9.51
C VAL A 377 -16.34 -0.25 9.94
N VAL A 378 -16.76 0.54 10.92
CA VAL A 378 -15.94 1.59 11.53
C VAL A 378 -15.79 1.28 13.01
N VAL A 379 -14.55 1.14 13.47
CA VAL A 379 -14.21 0.85 14.86
C VAL A 379 -13.34 1.98 15.40
N GLY A 380 -13.61 2.40 16.62
CA GLY A 380 -12.87 3.48 17.26
C GLY A 380 -13.49 4.86 17.03
N PRO A 381 -12.95 5.89 17.70
CA PRO A 381 -13.40 7.26 17.49
C PRO A 381 -12.91 7.79 16.13
N THR A 382 -13.65 8.74 15.60
CA THR A 382 -13.29 9.47 14.39
C THR A 382 -13.87 10.88 14.45
N GLN A 383 -13.19 11.84 13.84
CA GLN A 383 -13.58 13.24 13.77
C GLN A 383 -13.80 13.67 12.33
N ASP A 384 -14.86 14.45 12.09
CA ASP A 384 -15.15 15.10 10.80
C ASP A 384 -15.18 14.15 9.58
N SER A 385 -15.44 12.86 9.82
CA SER A 385 -15.67 11.86 8.78
C SER A 385 -17.08 11.99 8.22
N CYS A 386 -17.26 11.64 6.95
CA CYS A 386 -18.55 11.77 6.29
C CYS A 386 -18.81 10.67 5.26
N ILE A 387 -20.08 10.46 4.94
CA ILE A 387 -20.52 9.48 3.95
C ILE A 387 -21.62 10.07 3.06
N VAL A 388 -21.71 9.65 1.80
CA VAL A 388 -22.90 9.88 0.96
C VAL A 388 -23.67 8.57 0.72
N ASN A 389 -24.99 8.68 0.52
CA ASN A 389 -25.89 7.57 0.22
C ASN A 389 -25.76 6.40 1.21
N ARG A 390 -25.64 6.72 2.51
CA ARG A 390 -25.42 5.75 3.61
C ARG A 390 -26.43 4.60 3.58
N GLU A 391 -27.65 4.87 3.17
CA GLU A 391 -28.76 3.92 3.10
C GLU A 391 -28.56 2.78 2.08
N GLN A 392 -27.56 2.88 1.20
CA GLN A 392 -27.21 1.84 0.22
C GLN A 392 -26.40 0.70 0.82
N TYR A 393 -25.83 0.89 2.02
CA TYR A 393 -24.86 -0.02 2.61
C TYR A 393 -25.37 -0.63 3.92
N ILE A 394 -24.92 -1.85 4.23
CA ILE A 394 -25.02 -2.39 5.59
C ILE A 394 -23.82 -1.89 6.39
N THR A 395 -24.06 -1.00 7.34
CA THR A 395 -23.00 -0.28 8.04
C THR A 395 -22.98 -0.56 9.54
N VAL A 396 -21.80 -0.55 10.16
CA VAL A 396 -21.60 -0.67 11.61
C VAL A 396 -20.62 0.39 12.10
N GLY A 397 -20.95 1.09 13.18
CA GLY A 397 -20.06 2.08 13.82
C GLY A 397 -19.98 3.46 13.15
N LEU A 398 -20.91 3.81 12.27
CA LEU A 398 -20.96 5.12 11.58
C LEU A 398 -21.71 6.22 12.35
N ASP A 399 -21.77 6.16 13.69
CA ASP A 399 -22.58 7.12 14.47
C ASP A 399 -22.02 8.54 14.43
N SER A 400 -20.70 8.68 14.33
CA SER A 400 -19.98 9.96 14.25
C SER A 400 -19.84 10.49 12.81
N PHE A 401 -20.22 9.72 11.79
CA PHE A 401 -20.10 10.15 10.40
C PHE A 401 -21.21 11.13 10.03
N GLY A 402 -20.82 12.29 9.51
CA GLY A 402 -21.72 13.27 8.91
C GLY A 402 -22.11 12.92 7.47
N ASN A 403 -22.86 13.82 6.83
CA ASN A 403 -23.10 13.76 5.39
C ASN A 403 -22.03 14.58 4.67
N CYS A 404 -21.45 14.07 3.58
CA CYS A 404 -20.49 14.87 2.82
C CYS A 404 -21.20 15.94 1.97
N ASP A 405 -20.59 17.13 1.87
CA ASP A 405 -21.07 18.23 1.02
C ASP A 405 -20.62 18.10 -0.46
N PHE A 406 -19.96 17.00 -0.80
CA PHE A 406 -19.43 16.67 -2.13
C PHE A 406 -19.63 15.18 -2.42
N THR A 407 -19.48 14.81 -3.69
CA THR A 407 -19.88 13.47 -4.19
C THR A 407 -18.81 12.76 -5.03
N ASN A 408 -17.74 13.48 -5.37
CA ASN A 408 -16.65 12.98 -6.21
C ASN A 408 -15.35 13.77 -5.95
N THR A 409 -14.21 13.27 -6.44
CA THR A 409 -12.91 13.97 -6.48
C THR A 409 -12.52 14.41 -7.90
N ALA A 410 -13.48 14.65 -8.81
CA ALA A 410 -13.19 14.86 -10.23
C ALA A 410 -12.33 16.11 -10.54
N SER A 411 -12.27 17.09 -9.63
CA SER A 411 -11.33 18.23 -9.74
C SER A 411 -9.88 17.88 -9.44
N ILE A 412 -9.62 16.68 -8.93
CA ILE A 412 -8.29 16.19 -8.61
C ILE A 412 -7.92 15.12 -9.65
N GLY A 413 -7.14 15.51 -10.65
CA GLY A 413 -6.52 14.57 -11.57
C GLY A 413 -5.52 13.65 -10.89
N ASN A 414 -4.50 14.22 -10.26
CA ASN A 414 -3.45 13.50 -9.55
C ASN A 414 -2.74 14.44 -8.56
N TYR A 415 -1.81 13.88 -7.77
CA TYR A 415 -0.95 14.65 -6.87
C TYR A 415 0.50 14.76 -7.35
N LEU A 416 0.77 14.42 -8.62
CA LEU A 416 2.11 14.46 -9.18
C LEU A 416 2.58 15.90 -9.33
N LEU A 417 3.90 16.07 -9.17
CA LEU A 417 4.58 17.34 -9.28
C LEU A 417 5.33 17.41 -10.62
N PRO A 418 5.64 18.62 -11.11
CA PRO A 418 6.81 18.80 -11.96
C PRO A 418 8.05 18.14 -11.31
N PRO A 419 9.06 17.71 -12.09
CA PRO A 419 10.24 17.04 -11.55
C PRO A 419 10.83 17.78 -10.34
N VAL A 420 10.93 17.07 -9.22
CA VAL A 420 11.43 17.60 -7.94
C VAL A 420 12.96 17.52 -7.94
N PRO A 421 13.69 18.50 -7.39
CA PRO A 421 15.14 18.41 -7.29
C PRO A 421 15.62 17.14 -6.56
N PRO A 422 16.82 16.63 -6.90
CA PRO A 422 17.49 15.61 -6.11
C PRO A 422 17.56 15.97 -4.64
N ARG A 423 17.42 14.97 -3.76
CA ARG A 423 17.56 15.17 -2.32
C ARG A 423 19.01 15.55 -1.97
N GLU A 424 19.21 16.73 -1.42
CA GLU A 424 20.50 17.11 -0.84
C GLU A 424 20.64 16.47 0.55
N ILE A 425 21.56 15.52 0.69
CA ILE A 425 21.87 14.87 1.97
C ILE A 425 23.12 15.54 2.54
N LYS A 426 22.95 16.26 3.66
CA LYS A 426 24.09 16.83 4.37
C LYS A 426 24.90 15.72 5.04
N PRO A 427 26.23 15.86 5.20
CA PRO A 427 27.05 14.85 5.86
C PRO A 427 26.52 14.43 7.24
N GLU A 428 26.04 15.40 8.04
CA GLU A 428 25.45 15.15 9.36
C GLU A 428 24.11 14.38 9.32
N ASP A 429 23.39 14.43 8.20
CA ASP A 429 22.11 13.76 8.02
C ASP A 429 22.26 12.36 7.38
N LYS A 430 23.47 11.96 6.99
CA LYS A 430 23.74 10.68 6.29
C LYS A 430 23.17 9.48 7.05
N GLY A 431 23.48 9.37 8.35
CA GLY A 431 22.99 8.26 9.18
C GLY A 431 21.48 8.25 9.32
N LYS A 432 20.87 9.42 9.48
CA LYS A 432 19.42 9.59 9.53
C LYS A 432 18.76 9.16 8.23
N ILE A 433 19.23 9.65 7.08
CA ILE A 433 18.65 9.32 5.78
C ILE A 433 18.84 7.83 5.44
N ALA A 434 20.00 7.25 5.74
CA ALA A 434 20.22 5.81 5.58
C ALA A 434 19.26 4.99 6.45
N TYR A 435 19.05 5.38 7.72
CA TYR A 435 18.05 4.72 8.55
C TYR A 435 16.65 4.83 7.95
N LEU A 436 16.24 6.03 7.53
CA LEU A 436 14.91 6.30 7.00
C LEU A 436 14.62 5.60 5.67
N GLY A 437 15.59 5.58 4.76
CA GLY A 437 15.41 5.05 3.40
C GLY A 437 15.70 3.56 3.27
N ILE A 438 16.32 2.94 4.28
CA ILE A 438 16.81 1.55 4.17
C ILE A 438 16.37 0.72 5.37
N CYS A 439 16.58 1.20 6.59
CA CYS A 439 16.41 0.38 7.79
C CYS A 439 15.00 0.44 8.37
N ALA A 440 14.34 1.60 8.30
CA ALA A 440 13.09 1.87 8.98
C ALA A 440 11.92 1.00 8.47
N GLY A 441 11.95 0.56 7.20
CA GLY A 441 10.98 -0.40 6.66
C GLY A 441 11.01 -1.77 7.37
N CYS A 442 12.14 -2.15 7.96
CA CYS A 442 12.27 -3.41 8.71
C CYS A 442 12.41 -3.21 10.23
N HIS A 443 12.73 -2.00 10.69
CA HIS A 443 13.08 -1.71 12.07
C HIS A 443 12.34 -0.46 12.58
N THR A 444 11.19 -0.64 13.23
CA THR A 444 10.57 0.45 14.01
C THR A 444 11.28 0.61 15.36
N TYR A 445 11.04 1.74 16.04
CA TYR A 445 11.70 1.99 17.32
C TYR A 445 11.32 0.97 18.41
N THR A 446 10.03 0.72 18.61
CA THR A 446 9.49 -0.14 19.68
C THR A 446 8.80 -1.42 19.21
N GLY A 447 8.29 -1.44 17.98
CA GLY A 447 7.46 -2.52 17.44
C GLY A 447 8.25 -3.61 16.73
N ARG A 448 7.69 -4.83 16.72
CA ARG A 448 8.18 -5.92 15.88
C ARG A 448 7.68 -5.70 14.45
N MET A 449 8.60 -5.72 13.51
CA MET A 449 8.33 -5.72 12.06
C MET A 449 8.95 -7.00 11.48
N ILE A 450 9.56 -6.91 10.30
CA ILE A 450 10.42 -7.96 9.75
C ILE A 450 11.70 -8.13 10.59
N GLY A 451 12.27 -7.04 11.10
CA GLY A 451 13.44 -7.03 11.98
C GLY A 451 13.10 -6.70 13.44
N PRO A 452 14.06 -6.88 14.37
CA PRO A 452 13.90 -6.51 15.76
C PRO A 452 13.77 -4.98 15.93
N PRO A 453 13.06 -4.51 16.98
CA PRO A 453 12.95 -3.08 17.27
C PRO A 453 14.32 -2.42 17.53
N VAL A 454 14.48 -1.15 17.14
CA VAL A 454 15.73 -0.40 17.35
C VAL A 454 16.12 -0.34 18.82
N GLN A 455 15.17 -0.18 19.75
CA GLN A 455 15.47 -0.20 21.19
C GLN A 455 16.14 -1.51 21.66
N ILE A 456 15.85 -2.64 21.00
CA ILE A 456 16.48 -3.94 21.30
C ILE A 456 17.89 -3.97 20.71
N ILE A 457 18.09 -3.42 19.52
CA ILE A 457 19.41 -3.30 18.90
C ILE A 457 20.31 -2.42 19.77
N GLN A 458 19.81 -1.28 20.26
CA GLN A 458 20.50 -0.40 21.20
C GLN A 458 20.93 -1.16 22.47
N ALA A 459 20.04 -1.97 23.06
CA ALA A 459 20.37 -2.76 24.24
C ALA A 459 21.42 -3.86 23.97
N LEU A 460 21.46 -4.42 22.75
CA LEU A 460 22.41 -5.46 22.37
C LEU A 460 23.82 -4.91 22.11
N TYR A 461 23.91 -3.74 21.50
CA TYR A 461 25.17 -3.16 21.06
C TYR A 461 25.70 -2.05 21.98
N MET A 462 24.88 -1.47 22.84
CA MET A 462 25.25 -0.40 23.77
C MET A 462 25.95 0.74 23.00
N ASP A 463 27.18 1.11 23.37
CA ASP A 463 27.95 2.19 22.72
C ASP A 463 28.87 1.66 21.60
N ASN A 464 28.49 0.57 20.91
CA ASN A 464 29.32 -0.08 19.87
C ASN A 464 28.72 0.07 18.46
N PRO A 465 28.81 1.26 17.83
CA PRO A 465 28.32 1.46 16.46
C PRO A 465 29.11 0.63 15.44
N GLN A 466 30.41 0.38 15.65
CA GLN A 466 31.19 -0.50 14.77
C GLN A 466 30.62 -1.91 14.70
N GLY A 467 30.20 -2.49 15.84
CA GLY A 467 29.59 -3.81 15.86
C GLY A 467 28.27 -3.88 15.07
N ILE A 468 27.49 -2.79 15.07
CA ILE A 468 26.28 -2.69 14.26
C ILE A 468 26.68 -2.59 12.78
N ALA A 469 27.62 -1.72 12.42
CA ALA A 469 28.08 -1.54 11.04
C ALA A 469 28.69 -2.82 10.43
N GLU A 470 29.42 -3.61 11.23
CA GLU A 470 29.93 -4.93 10.85
C GLU A 470 28.80 -5.94 10.62
N TYR A 471 27.77 -5.93 11.49
CA TYR A 471 26.60 -6.79 11.33
C TYR A 471 25.75 -6.41 10.12
N ILE A 472 25.60 -5.11 9.82
CA ILE A 472 24.90 -4.62 8.63
C ILE A 472 25.56 -5.16 7.35
N ALA A 473 26.89 -5.23 7.34
CA ALA A 473 27.64 -5.74 6.20
C ALA A 473 27.60 -7.27 6.08
N ASN A 474 27.71 -7.96 7.22
CA ASN A 474 27.79 -9.42 7.29
C ASN A 474 26.82 -9.96 8.36
N PRO A 475 25.51 -9.88 8.10
CA PRO A 475 24.52 -10.35 9.05
C PRO A 475 24.63 -11.86 9.21
N VAL A 476 24.37 -12.32 10.43
CA VAL A 476 24.24 -13.74 10.74
C VAL A 476 22.98 -13.93 11.55
N LYS A 477 22.24 -15.00 11.30
CA LYS A 477 21.04 -15.30 12.09
C LYS A 477 21.38 -15.39 13.59
N LYS A 478 20.95 -14.39 14.37
CA LYS A 478 21.15 -14.34 15.83
C LYS A 478 19.99 -14.94 16.63
N ARG A 479 18.81 -14.96 16.02
CA ARG A 479 17.54 -15.24 16.70
C ARG A 479 16.67 -16.10 15.80
N ASP A 480 16.06 -17.14 16.38
CA ASP A 480 15.20 -18.06 15.64
C ASP A 480 13.84 -17.45 15.31
N ASP A 481 13.41 -16.46 16.10
CA ASP A 481 12.12 -15.80 15.95
C ASP A 481 12.11 -14.67 14.92
N TYR A 482 13.22 -14.40 14.23
CA TYR A 482 13.32 -13.45 13.12
C TYR A 482 13.91 -14.11 11.87
N PRO A 483 13.52 -13.66 10.67
CA PRO A 483 14.22 -14.04 9.45
C PRO A 483 15.68 -13.57 9.49
N GLU A 484 16.52 -14.14 8.64
CA GLU A 484 17.88 -13.66 8.43
C GLU A 484 17.85 -12.31 7.70
N MET A 485 18.58 -11.33 8.22
CA MET A 485 18.70 -10.01 7.59
C MET A 485 19.55 -10.11 6.32
N PRO A 486 19.12 -9.54 5.18
CA PRO A 486 19.96 -9.38 4.00
C PRO A 486 21.20 -8.52 4.28
N PRO A 487 22.40 -8.88 3.77
CA PRO A 487 23.57 -8.00 3.84
C PRO A 487 23.29 -6.67 3.14
N GLN A 488 23.75 -5.58 3.75
CA GLN A 488 23.74 -4.24 3.17
C GLN A 488 25.18 -3.78 2.85
N ASP A 489 25.99 -4.70 2.32
CA ASP A 489 27.41 -4.48 1.99
C ASP A 489 27.62 -3.66 0.71
N TYR A 490 26.55 -3.42 -0.06
CA TYR A 490 26.52 -2.41 -1.12
C TYR A 490 26.63 -0.97 -0.59
N LEU A 491 26.33 -0.74 0.69
CA LEU A 491 26.58 0.54 1.36
C LEU A 491 28.07 0.67 1.70
N ASP A 492 28.62 1.84 1.42
CA ASP A 492 29.99 2.16 1.83
C ASP A 492 30.13 2.14 3.37
N GLU A 493 31.36 1.93 3.84
CA GLU A 493 31.65 1.77 5.26
C GLU A 493 31.28 3.02 6.08
N GLU A 494 31.42 4.22 5.51
CA GLU A 494 31.09 5.47 6.19
C GLU A 494 29.56 5.57 6.40
N THR A 495 28.78 5.22 5.39
CA THR A 495 27.31 5.17 5.49
C THR A 495 26.84 4.13 6.50
N ARG A 496 27.45 2.93 6.51
CA ARG A 496 27.14 1.87 7.49
C ARG A 496 27.47 2.31 8.92
N LEU A 497 28.56 3.03 9.12
CA LEU A 497 28.90 3.56 10.44
C LEU A 497 27.96 4.70 10.85
N ALA A 498 27.67 5.63 9.95
CA ALA A 498 26.78 6.75 10.22
C ALA A 498 25.36 6.29 10.62
N VAL A 499 24.82 5.28 9.93
CA VAL A 499 23.50 4.72 10.30
C VAL A 499 23.55 3.98 11.63
N ALA A 500 24.64 3.28 11.93
CA ALA A 500 24.83 2.62 13.22
C ALA A 500 24.89 3.62 14.39
N GLU A 501 25.64 4.71 14.24
CA GLU A 501 25.70 5.81 15.21
C GLU A 501 24.31 6.43 15.39
N TYR A 502 23.63 6.75 14.29
CA TYR A 502 22.28 7.29 14.34
C TYR A 502 21.32 6.34 15.07
N MET A 503 21.32 5.05 14.76
CA MET A 503 20.47 4.04 15.42
C MET A 503 20.68 3.97 16.94
N LEU A 504 21.89 4.25 17.43
CA LEU A 504 22.16 4.33 18.88
C LEU A 504 21.63 5.62 19.52
N GLU A 505 21.42 6.66 18.72
CA GLU A 505 20.90 7.95 19.17
C GLU A 505 19.39 8.13 18.96
N VAL A 506 18.75 7.32 18.11
CA VAL A 506 17.30 7.34 17.88
C VAL A 506 16.58 7.20 19.21
N LYS A 507 15.60 8.08 19.44
CA LYS A 507 14.72 8.04 20.61
C LYS A 507 13.29 7.87 20.15
N LYS A 508 12.45 7.48 21.10
CA LYS A 508 11.01 7.32 20.93
C LYS A 508 10.38 8.58 20.38
#